data_AF-A0A8T0J0A7-F1
#
_entry.id   AF-A0A8T0J0A7-F1
#
_cell.length_a   1.000
_cell.length_b   1.000
_cell.length_c   1.000
_cell.angle_alpha   90.00
_cell.angle_beta   90.00
_cell.angle_gamma   90.00
#
_symmetry.space_group_name_H-M   'P 1'
#
loop_
_entity.id
_entity.type
_entity.pdbx_description
1 polymer ?
#
loop_
_entity_poly.entity_id
_entity_poly.type
_entity_poly.pdbx_seq_one_letter_code
_entity_poly.pdbx_strand_id
1 'polypeptide(L)'
;MGVVVVQAKEQVVKEQGVQYGEMDTAEAWLRHAQHLTTVAVTDASLVKAFLGRWKAIENRLLQLPSLLTEMAHLHCLSDNKVCKELLQAMIETLEEARGLATKCTELNYGGKLHTQSNLDSLCGKLDLHIHDCQLMITSGIMQENPLAICRVTPESTREAIRWTIRDLLAHLQIGSVDCKQRALDSMLRLMSDDDKNILMVAGQGAVTTLVHLLDASQPAIRERSAAAICLLALNDSCEHAVVAEGGIAPLVRLLDSGSPRAQEKAAAGLQGLSISDENARAITAHGGVPALIEICRAGTPGAQAAAAGSLRNLAAVEELRSGIVEDGAIPIVITLVSSGTSMAQENAAATLQNLAVSDDSIRWRIVEDGAVQPLIRYLDSSVEACAQEIALGALRNLAACRDNIDVLCHAGFLPRLANCLRSGPVAVQLVAAAAVCHTACSSESRRLLGEAGIIGPLVKLLDAKSNTAQEYSAQV
;
A
#
# COMPACT_ATOMS: atom_id res chain seq x y z
N MET A 1 -52.94 30.81 -38.01
CA MET A 1 -52.77 30.77 -36.53
C MET A 1 -51.74 29.73 -36.05
N GLY A 2 -51.38 28.70 -36.81
CA GLY A 2 -50.41 27.68 -36.37
C GLY A 2 -48.92 28.07 -36.43
N VAL A 3 -48.53 29.11 -37.18
CA VAL A 3 -47.11 29.49 -37.34
C VAL A 3 -46.64 30.46 -36.24
N VAL A 4 -47.55 31.27 -35.69
CA VAL A 4 -47.24 32.25 -34.63
C VAL A 4 -47.06 31.57 -33.25
N VAL A 5 -47.66 30.39 -33.05
CA VAL A 5 -47.54 29.64 -31.79
C VAL A 5 -46.22 28.84 -31.72
N VAL A 6 -45.61 28.52 -32.86
CA VAL A 6 -44.31 27.83 -32.90
C VAL A 6 -43.15 28.82 -32.65
N GLN A 7 -43.23 30.03 -33.20
CA GLN A 7 -42.24 31.08 -32.91
C GLN A 7 -42.29 31.59 -31.47
N ALA A 8 -43.48 31.62 -30.84
CA ALA A 8 -43.62 31.96 -29.42
C ALA A 8 -43.05 30.86 -28.50
N LYS A 9 -43.11 29.58 -28.89
CA LYS A 9 -42.48 28.49 -28.13
C LYS A 9 -40.96 28.41 -28.33
N GLU A 10 -40.43 28.79 -29.49
CA GLU A 10 -38.98 28.89 -29.72
C GLU A 10 -38.34 30.14 -29.07
N GLN A 11 -39.11 31.21 -28.83
CA GLN A 11 -38.62 32.35 -28.06
C GLN A 11 -38.62 32.10 -26.55
N VAL A 12 -39.60 31.37 -26.00
CA VAL A 12 -39.62 31.03 -24.57
C VAL A 12 -38.55 29.97 -24.21
N VAL A 13 -38.14 29.12 -25.15
CA VAL A 13 -37.01 28.18 -24.94
C VAL A 13 -35.64 28.89 -25.02
N LYS A 14 -35.57 30.09 -25.60
CA LYS A 14 -34.34 30.90 -25.61
C LYS A 14 -34.15 31.78 -24.38
N GLU A 15 -35.19 32.00 -23.56
CA GLU A 15 -35.08 32.79 -22.33
C GLU A 15 -34.68 31.98 -21.08
N GLN A 16 -34.50 30.65 -21.21
CA GLN A 16 -33.94 29.80 -20.15
C GLN A 16 -32.48 29.38 -20.37
N GLY A 17 -31.85 29.85 -21.45
CA GLY A 17 -30.41 29.76 -21.61
C GLY A 17 -29.74 30.93 -20.90
N VAL A 18 -29.46 30.80 -19.61
CA VAL A 18 -28.50 31.69 -18.96
C VAL A 18 -27.21 31.60 -19.78
N GLN A 19 -26.81 32.72 -20.38
CA GLN A 19 -25.58 32.84 -21.14
C GLN A 19 -24.40 32.45 -20.23
N TYR A 20 -23.87 31.23 -20.40
CA TYR A 20 -22.59 30.80 -19.85
C TYR A 20 -21.38 31.53 -20.48
N GLY A 21 -21.59 32.69 -21.10
CA GLY A 21 -20.61 33.42 -21.90
C GLY A 21 -19.79 34.47 -21.15
N GLU A 22 -20.10 34.79 -19.89
CA GLU A 22 -19.43 35.87 -19.13
C GLU A 22 -19.12 35.51 -17.66
N MET A 23 -18.88 34.23 -17.32
CA MET A 23 -18.49 33.82 -15.95
C MET A 23 -17.00 33.43 -15.87
N ASP A 24 -16.09 34.35 -16.17
CA ASP A 24 -14.66 34.03 -16.14
C ASP A 24 -14.01 34.13 -14.76
N THR A 25 -14.56 34.94 -13.84
CA THR A 25 -13.99 35.19 -12.50
C THR A 25 -14.68 34.36 -11.40
N ALA A 26 -13.90 33.84 -10.44
CA ALA A 26 -14.43 33.07 -9.31
C ALA A 26 -15.40 33.86 -8.42
N GLU A 27 -15.25 35.19 -8.34
CA GLU A 27 -16.22 36.05 -7.66
C GLU A 27 -17.60 36.03 -8.31
N ALA A 28 -17.66 35.92 -9.64
CA ALA A 28 -18.94 35.79 -10.36
C ALA A 28 -19.60 34.43 -10.05
N TRP A 29 -18.81 33.35 -10.01
CA TRP A 29 -19.27 32.03 -9.57
C TRP A 29 -19.77 32.05 -8.13
N LEU A 30 -19.07 32.72 -7.22
CA LEU A 30 -19.48 32.84 -5.82
C LEU A 30 -20.80 33.62 -5.65
N ARG A 31 -20.93 34.77 -6.31
CA ARG A 31 -22.18 35.56 -6.28
C ARG A 31 -23.34 34.78 -6.87
N HIS A 32 -23.10 34.01 -7.93
CA HIS A 32 -24.11 33.17 -8.54
C HIS A 32 -24.55 32.03 -7.60
N ALA A 33 -23.59 31.35 -6.95
CA ALA A 33 -23.88 30.34 -5.95
C ALA A 33 -24.67 30.90 -4.74
N GLN A 34 -24.30 32.08 -4.23
CA GLN A 34 -25.03 32.75 -3.14
C GLN A 34 -26.47 33.08 -3.54
N HIS A 35 -26.67 33.59 -4.76
CA HIS A 35 -28.00 33.86 -5.29
C HIS A 35 -28.83 32.57 -5.43
N LEU A 36 -28.28 31.55 -6.10
CA LEU A 36 -28.96 30.27 -6.29
C LEU A 36 -29.27 29.55 -4.98
N THR A 37 -28.40 29.65 -3.98
CA THR A 37 -28.66 29.09 -2.64
C THR A 37 -29.90 29.74 -2.03
N THR A 38 -29.99 31.07 -2.09
CA THR A 38 -31.15 31.81 -1.56
C THR A 38 -32.44 31.39 -2.26
N VAL A 39 -32.40 31.27 -3.60
CA VAL A 39 -33.56 30.85 -4.40
C VAL A 39 -33.93 29.39 -4.11
N ALA A 40 -32.94 28.50 -3.99
CA ALA A 40 -33.17 27.09 -3.68
C ALA A 40 -33.79 26.88 -2.29
N VAL A 41 -33.41 27.67 -1.28
CA VAL A 41 -34.05 27.67 0.04
C VAL A 41 -35.52 28.07 -0.07
N THR A 42 -35.84 29.13 -0.82
CA THR A 42 -37.24 29.53 -1.04
C THR A 42 -38.02 28.45 -1.79
N ASP A 43 -37.47 27.87 -2.85
CA ASP A 43 -38.12 26.82 -3.64
C ASP A 43 -38.38 25.58 -2.77
N ALA A 44 -37.43 25.18 -1.92
CA ALA A 44 -37.57 24.06 -0.99
C ALA A 44 -38.69 24.29 0.04
N SER A 45 -38.83 25.51 0.57
CA SER A 45 -39.85 25.86 1.56
C SER A 45 -41.29 25.80 1.01
N LEU A 46 -41.47 25.91 -0.31
CA LEU A 46 -42.76 25.86 -0.99
C LEU A 46 -43.23 24.42 -1.25
N VAL A 47 -42.34 23.43 -1.12
CA VAL A 47 -42.65 22.03 -1.43
C VAL A 47 -43.57 21.42 -0.37
N LYS A 48 -44.70 20.85 -0.83
CA LYS A 48 -45.68 20.17 0.05
C LYS A 48 -45.57 18.65 0.05
N ALA A 49 -44.78 18.07 -0.86
CA ALA A 49 -44.55 16.63 -0.98
C ALA A 49 -43.22 16.21 -0.32
N PHE A 50 -43.12 14.98 0.18
CA PHE A 50 -41.88 14.42 0.79
C PHE A 50 -41.26 15.31 1.89
N LEU A 51 -42.11 15.94 2.72
CA LEU A 51 -41.74 16.96 3.72
C LEU A 51 -40.54 16.60 4.60
N GLY A 52 -40.42 15.34 5.04
CA GLY A 52 -39.28 14.92 5.88
C GLY A 52 -37.92 15.04 5.17
N ARG A 53 -37.86 14.71 3.89
CA ARG A 53 -36.63 14.77 3.08
C ARG A 53 -36.33 16.18 2.63
N TRP A 54 -37.37 16.94 2.25
CA TRP A 54 -37.21 18.36 1.93
C TRP A 54 -36.78 19.17 3.15
N LYS A 55 -37.28 18.87 4.35
CA LYS A 55 -36.79 19.49 5.59
C LYS A 55 -35.32 19.18 5.87
N ALA A 56 -34.87 17.96 5.55
CA ALA A 56 -33.45 17.63 5.61
C ALA A 56 -32.68 18.49 4.60
N ILE A 57 -33.05 18.49 3.32
CA ILE A 57 -32.42 19.31 2.27
C ILE A 57 -32.38 20.80 2.64
N GLU A 58 -33.50 21.36 3.11
CA GLU A 58 -33.64 22.76 3.55
C GLU A 58 -32.63 23.11 4.66
N ASN A 59 -32.49 22.25 5.68
CA ASN A 59 -31.50 22.45 6.75
C ASN A 59 -30.05 22.50 6.23
N ARG A 60 -29.74 21.87 5.10
CA ARG A 60 -28.40 21.91 4.49
C ARG A 60 -28.25 23.15 3.63
N LEU A 61 -29.26 23.47 2.83
CA LEU A 61 -29.29 24.70 2.05
C LEU A 61 -29.16 25.95 2.94
N LEU A 62 -29.69 25.93 4.17
CA LEU A 62 -29.54 27.00 5.15
C LEU A 62 -28.12 27.16 5.72
N GLN A 63 -27.25 26.15 5.61
CA GLN A 63 -25.85 26.22 6.08
C GLN A 63 -24.90 26.83 5.04
N LEU A 64 -25.24 26.71 3.75
CA LEU A 64 -24.38 27.20 2.67
C LEU A 64 -24.16 28.73 2.71
N PRO A 65 -25.14 29.62 3.01
CA PRO A 65 -24.94 31.06 2.96
C PRO A 65 -23.83 31.58 3.88
N SER A 66 -23.71 31.03 5.10
CA SER A 66 -22.63 31.42 6.01
C SER A 66 -21.28 30.98 5.49
N LEU A 67 -21.19 29.75 4.98
CA LEU A 67 -19.96 29.19 4.40
C LEU A 67 -19.50 29.96 3.17
N LEU A 68 -20.43 30.32 2.27
CA LEU A 68 -20.12 31.11 1.08
C LEU A 68 -19.72 32.56 1.42
N THR A 69 -20.19 33.09 2.55
CA THR A 69 -19.79 34.42 3.04
C THR A 69 -18.38 34.37 3.63
N GLU A 70 -18.09 33.36 4.45
CA GLU A 70 -16.74 33.12 4.97
C GLU A 70 -15.73 32.89 3.83
N MET A 71 -16.14 32.16 2.78
CA MET A 71 -15.35 32.01 1.56
C MET A 71 -15.12 33.33 0.81
N ALA A 72 -16.09 34.26 0.82
CA ALA A 72 -15.97 35.58 0.17
C ALA A 72 -14.85 36.44 0.77
N HIS A 73 -14.55 36.26 2.06
CA HIS A 73 -13.51 37.00 2.77
C HIS A 73 -12.09 36.49 2.48
N LEU A 74 -11.95 35.42 1.71
CA LEU A 74 -10.66 34.82 1.36
C LEU A 74 -10.04 35.54 0.15
N HIS A 75 -8.84 36.10 0.31
CA HIS A 75 -8.25 37.11 -0.58
C HIS A 75 -7.75 36.62 -1.96
N CYS A 76 -7.96 35.34 -2.33
CA CYS A 76 -7.45 34.78 -3.58
C CYS A 76 -8.45 33.88 -4.34
N LEU A 77 -9.74 34.19 -4.24
CA LEU A 77 -10.81 33.47 -4.97
C LEU A 77 -10.54 33.35 -6.47
N SER A 78 -10.06 34.43 -7.09
CA SER A 78 -9.93 34.54 -8.56
C SER A 78 -8.96 33.54 -9.19
N ASP A 79 -7.90 33.15 -8.48
CA ASP A 79 -6.85 32.30 -9.06
C ASP A 79 -7.07 30.80 -8.78
N ASN A 80 -7.90 30.45 -7.79
CA ASN A 80 -8.01 29.07 -7.29
C ASN A 80 -8.95 28.20 -8.15
N LYS A 81 -8.34 27.35 -8.98
CA LYS A 81 -9.04 26.37 -9.83
C LYS A 81 -9.93 25.42 -9.02
N VAL A 82 -9.50 24.98 -7.84
CA VAL A 82 -10.29 24.07 -6.98
C VAL A 82 -11.54 24.76 -6.46
N CYS A 83 -11.43 26.04 -6.06
CA CYS A 83 -12.60 26.82 -5.66
C CYS A 83 -13.58 27.00 -6.83
N LYS A 84 -13.07 27.27 -8.05
CA LYS A 84 -13.91 27.36 -9.25
C LYS A 84 -14.62 26.04 -9.55
N GLU A 85 -13.93 24.90 -9.49
CA GLU A 85 -14.49 23.56 -9.68
C GLU A 85 -15.56 23.23 -8.62
N LEU A 86 -15.31 23.54 -7.34
CA LEU A 86 -16.28 23.34 -6.25
C LEU A 86 -17.53 24.22 -6.44
N LEU A 87 -17.35 25.51 -6.74
CA LEU A 87 -18.46 26.44 -6.97
C LEU A 87 -19.32 26.00 -8.15
N GLN A 88 -18.71 25.51 -9.24
CA GLN A 88 -19.42 24.97 -10.40
C GLN A 88 -20.25 23.73 -10.03
N ALA A 89 -19.64 22.74 -9.39
CA ALA A 89 -20.34 21.52 -8.96
C ALA A 89 -21.49 21.82 -7.98
N MET A 90 -21.29 22.80 -7.09
CA MET A 90 -22.33 23.25 -6.17
C MET A 90 -23.47 23.96 -6.92
N ILE A 91 -23.18 24.79 -7.91
CA ILE A 91 -24.21 25.45 -8.73
C ILE A 91 -25.06 24.41 -9.48
N GLU A 92 -24.45 23.40 -10.10
CA GLU A 92 -25.18 22.30 -10.75
C GLU A 92 -26.09 21.57 -9.75
N THR A 93 -25.60 21.36 -8.53
CA THR A 93 -26.37 20.71 -7.46
C THR A 93 -27.53 21.60 -6.97
N LEU A 94 -27.34 22.91 -6.90
CA LEU A 94 -28.39 23.88 -6.55
C LEU A 94 -29.46 23.96 -7.65
N GLU A 95 -29.08 23.91 -8.92
CA GLU A 95 -30.02 23.83 -10.04
C GLU A 95 -30.82 22.52 -10.03
N GLU A 96 -30.17 21.39 -9.73
CA GLU A 96 -30.84 20.11 -9.51
C GLU A 96 -31.87 20.21 -8.36
N ALA A 97 -31.49 20.85 -7.24
CA ALA A 97 -32.38 21.09 -6.11
C ALA A 97 -33.63 21.88 -6.54
N ARG A 98 -33.45 22.96 -7.29
CA ARG A 98 -34.57 23.78 -7.80
C ARG A 98 -35.45 22.99 -8.75
N GLY A 99 -34.86 22.26 -9.70
CA GLY A 99 -35.61 21.42 -10.63
C GLY A 99 -36.45 20.34 -9.93
N LEU A 100 -35.91 19.73 -8.86
CA LEU A 100 -36.65 18.77 -8.03
C LEU A 100 -37.72 19.46 -7.18
N ALA A 101 -37.46 20.65 -6.66
CA ALA A 101 -38.44 21.43 -5.87
C ALA A 101 -39.65 21.79 -6.73
N THR A 102 -39.45 22.31 -7.94
CA THR A 102 -40.54 22.64 -8.88
C THR A 102 -41.40 21.40 -9.19
N LYS A 103 -40.77 20.26 -9.52
CA LYS A 103 -41.49 19.01 -9.78
C LYS A 103 -42.28 18.51 -8.57
N CYS A 104 -41.74 18.67 -7.36
CA CYS A 104 -42.42 18.27 -6.13
C CYS A 104 -43.58 19.21 -5.75
N THR A 105 -43.45 20.51 -6.06
CA THR A 105 -44.48 21.54 -5.84
C THR A 105 -45.63 21.40 -6.84
N GLU A 106 -45.33 21.14 -8.10
CA GLU A 106 -46.32 20.90 -9.17
C GLU A 106 -46.95 19.50 -9.12
N LEU A 107 -46.51 18.65 -8.18
CA LEU A 107 -46.90 17.23 -8.07
C LEU A 107 -46.64 16.41 -9.35
N ASN A 108 -45.73 16.89 -10.21
CA ASN A 108 -45.40 16.30 -11.52
C ASN A 108 -44.06 15.55 -11.45
N TYR A 109 -43.99 14.53 -10.61
CA TYR A 109 -42.78 13.74 -10.39
C TYR A 109 -42.94 12.30 -10.91
N GLY A 110 -41.92 11.81 -11.64
CA GLY A 110 -41.93 10.57 -12.45
C GLY A 110 -41.97 9.24 -11.67
N GLY A 111 -42.48 9.23 -10.43
CA GLY A 111 -42.65 8.05 -9.58
C GLY A 111 -42.06 8.24 -8.17
N LYS A 112 -42.80 7.82 -7.13
CA LYS A 112 -42.44 8.09 -5.71
C LYS A 112 -41.06 7.56 -5.30
N LEU A 113 -40.71 6.32 -5.67
CA LEU A 113 -39.42 5.71 -5.31
C LEU A 113 -38.25 6.39 -6.03
N HIS A 114 -38.42 6.70 -7.31
CA HIS A 114 -37.40 7.39 -8.10
C HIS A 114 -37.14 8.80 -7.55
N THR A 115 -38.19 9.56 -7.25
CA THR A 115 -38.06 10.88 -6.62
C THR A 115 -37.42 10.80 -5.24
N GLN A 116 -37.77 9.79 -4.42
CA GLN A 116 -37.10 9.56 -3.14
C GLN A 116 -35.59 9.33 -3.31
N SER A 117 -35.19 8.46 -4.24
CA SER A 117 -33.77 8.22 -4.54
C SER A 117 -33.05 9.50 -4.98
N ASN A 118 -33.67 10.32 -5.83
CA ASN A 118 -33.08 11.59 -6.27
C ASN A 118 -32.95 12.59 -5.11
N LEU A 119 -33.91 12.63 -4.20
CA LEU A 119 -33.83 13.47 -2.99
C LEU A 119 -32.72 13.01 -2.05
N ASP A 120 -32.52 11.71 -1.85
CA ASP A 120 -31.41 11.19 -1.02
C ASP A 120 -30.05 11.50 -1.67
N SER A 121 -29.95 11.32 -2.99
CA SER A 121 -28.75 11.69 -3.77
C SER A 121 -28.44 13.18 -3.62
N LEU A 122 -29.44 14.05 -3.77
CA LEU A 122 -29.29 15.50 -3.56
C LEU A 122 -28.83 15.81 -2.14
N CYS A 123 -29.42 15.14 -1.14
CA CYS A 123 -29.05 15.26 0.26
C CYS A 123 -27.56 14.95 0.47
N GLY A 124 -27.07 13.85 -0.10
CA GLY A 124 -25.66 13.44 -0.02
C GLY A 124 -24.71 14.40 -0.74
N LYS A 125 -25.10 14.92 -1.92
CA LYS A 125 -24.32 15.95 -2.63
C LYS A 125 -24.20 17.24 -1.82
N LEU A 126 -25.29 17.69 -1.17
CA LEU A 126 -25.26 18.89 -0.32
C LEU A 126 -24.39 18.70 0.93
N ASP A 127 -24.43 17.52 1.56
CA ASP A 127 -23.54 17.20 2.69
C ASP A 127 -22.06 17.25 2.26
N LEU A 128 -21.74 16.75 1.06
CA LEU A 128 -20.40 16.83 0.49
C LEU A 128 -19.96 18.28 0.25
N HIS A 129 -20.80 19.11 -0.38
CA HIS A 129 -20.48 20.53 -0.62
C HIS A 129 -20.28 21.31 0.69
N ILE A 130 -21.10 21.06 1.71
CA ILE A 130 -20.94 21.69 3.03
C ILE A 130 -19.61 21.29 3.65
N HIS A 131 -19.27 20.01 3.61
CA HIS A 131 -18.01 19.50 4.13
C HIS A 131 -16.81 20.10 3.39
N ASP A 132 -16.86 20.14 2.06
CA ASP A 132 -15.79 20.69 1.22
C ASP A 132 -15.59 22.20 1.48
N CYS A 133 -16.68 22.97 1.62
CA CYS A 133 -16.62 24.38 2.01
C CYS A 133 -15.99 24.57 3.41
N GLN A 134 -16.40 23.77 4.40
CA GLN A 134 -15.85 23.84 5.75
C GLN A 134 -14.36 23.49 5.78
N LEU A 135 -13.96 22.44 5.06
CA LEU A 135 -12.55 22.06 4.93
C LEU A 135 -11.75 23.18 4.24
N MET A 136 -12.27 23.80 3.19
CA MET A 136 -11.62 24.94 2.53
C MET A 136 -11.40 26.13 3.47
N ILE A 137 -12.40 26.45 4.28
CA ILE A 137 -12.30 27.53 5.28
C ILE A 137 -11.29 27.18 6.37
N THR A 138 -11.32 25.94 6.87
CA THR A 138 -10.47 25.48 7.99
C THR A 138 -9.01 25.26 7.58
N SER A 139 -8.76 24.84 6.34
CA SER A 139 -7.42 24.56 5.82
C SER A 139 -6.63 25.83 5.47
N GLY A 140 -7.28 27.00 5.37
CA GLY A 140 -6.62 28.27 5.10
C GLY A 140 -5.95 28.34 3.72
N ILE A 141 -6.49 27.62 2.72
CA ILE A 141 -6.02 27.47 1.31
C ILE A 141 -5.81 28.78 0.53
N MET A 142 -5.85 29.94 1.20
CA MET A 142 -6.06 31.24 0.57
C MET A 142 -4.97 32.28 0.85
N GLN A 143 -3.78 31.84 1.25
CA GLN A 143 -2.57 32.67 1.16
C GLN A 143 -1.56 31.97 0.25
N GLU A 144 -1.46 32.53 -0.96
CA GLU A 144 -0.54 32.23 -2.05
C GLU A 144 -0.89 31.05 -2.99
N ASN A 145 -1.22 31.44 -4.22
CA ASN A 145 -1.14 30.71 -5.49
C ASN A 145 -1.43 29.19 -5.49
N PRO A 146 -2.46 28.71 -6.22
CA PRO A 146 -2.87 27.29 -6.29
C PRO A 146 -1.87 26.35 -7.00
N LEU A 147 -0.66 26.81 -7.29
CA LEU A 147 0.46 26.03 -7.82
C LEU A 147 1.83 26.53 -7.36
N ALA A 148 1.91 27.47 -6.41
CA ALA A 148 3.14 27.65 -5.66
C ALA A 148 3.20 26.49 -4.66
N ILE A 149 3.55 25.29 -5.15
CA ILE A 149 4.25 24.30 -4.34
C ILE A 149 5.27 25.15 -3.60
N CYS A 150 5.13 25.33 -2.27
CA CYS A 150 6.23 25.83 -1.47
C CYS A 150 7.38 24.91 -1.89
N ARG A 151 8.29 25.44 -2.72
CA ARG A 151 9.51 24.72 -3.06
C ARG A 151 10.20 24.68 -1.73
N VAL A 152 10.00 23.58 -1.01
CA VAL A 152 10.69 23.30 0.22
C VAL A 152 12.15 23.26 -0.20
N THR A 153 12.83 24.38 -0.01
CA THR A 153 14.28 24.43 -0.12
C THR A 153 14.84 23.73 1.11
N PRO A 154 16.09 23.24 1.07
CA PRO A 154 16.73 22.61 2.22
C PRO A 154 16.75 23.48 3.50
N GLU A 155 16.50 24.78 3.35
CA GLU A 155 16.49 25.81 4.41
C GLU A 155 15.08 26.10 4.96
N SER A 156 14.05 25.40 4.47
CA SER A 156 12.66 25.65 4.87
C SER A 156 12.43 25.32 6.34
N THR A 157 11.70 26.18 7.04
CA THR A 157 11.38 25.96 8.45
C THR A 157 10.44 24.77 8.62
N ARG A 158 10.51 24.09 9.78
CA ARG A 158 9.61 22.97 10.11
C ARG A 158 8.13 23.39 10.05
N GLU A 159 7.83 24.66 10.32
CA GLU A 159 6.47 25.18 10.24
C GLU A 159 5.97 25.31 8.80
N ALA A 160 6.83 25.75 7.87
CA ALA A 160 6.51 25.80 6.44
C ALA A 160 6.25 24.40 5.86
N ILE A 161 7.06 23.41 6.25
CA ILE A 161 6.87 22.00 5.85
C ILE A 161 5.54 21.47 6.42
N ARG A 162 5.24 21.77 7.69
CA ARG A 162 3.99 21.35 8.33
C ARG A 162 2.78 21.91 7.58
N TRP A 163 2.81 23.20 7.25
CA TRP A 163 1.78 23.87 6.48
C TRP A 163 1.63 23.25 5.09
N THR A 164 2.74 23.01 4.38
CA THR A 164 2.75 22.38 3.06
C THR A 164 2.10 21.00 3.09
N ILE A 165 2.38 20.18 4.11
CA ILE A 165 1.75 18.87 4.26
C ILE A 165 0.23 19.00 4.48
N ARG A 166 -0.24 20.00 5.22
CA ARG A 166 -1.69 20.25 5.41
C ARG A 166 -2.37 20.67 4.10
N ASP A 167 -1.73 21.55 3.36
CA ASP A 167 -2.22 21.99 2.04
C ASP A 167 -2.31 20.81 1.07
N LEU A 168 -1.26 20.00 0.98
CA LEU A 168 -1.26 18.78 0.17
C LEU A 168 -2.36 17.81 0.61
N LEU A 169 -2.56 17.63 1.92
CA LEU A 169 -3.62 16.76 2.44
C LEU A 169 -5.02 17.24 2.04
N ALA A 170 -5.27 18.54 2.09
CA ALA A 170 -6.54 19.10 1.64
C ALA A 170 -6.77 18.86 0.13
N HIS A 171 -5.72 19.02 -0.69
CA HIS A 171 -5.77 18.69 -2.12
C HIS A 171 -6.00 17.20 -2.39
N LEU A 172 -5.51 16.29 -1.53
CA LEU A 172 -5.78 14.86 -1.63
C LEU A 172 -7.24 14.50 -1.32
N GLN A 173 -7.87 15.22 -0.40
CA GLN A 173 -9.25 14.98 0.01
C GLN A 173 -10.23 15.50 -1.05
N ILE A 174 -10.11 16.78 -1.43
CA ILE A 174 -11.15 17.50 -2.20
C ILE A 174 -10.76 17.69 -3.68
N GLY A 175 -9.47 17.62 -4.01
CA GLY A 175 -8.99 17.95 -5.35
C GLY A 175 -9.48 17.01 -6.46
N SER A 176 -9.53 17.51 -7.69
CA SER A 176 -9.73 16.68 -8.89
C SER A 176 -8.63 15.63 -9.04
N VAL A 177 -8.86 14.62 -9.89
CA VAL A 177 -7.89 13.51 -10.12
C VAL A 177 -6.47 14.03 -10.39
N ASP A 178 -6.34 15.08 -11.22
CA ASP A 178 -5.04 15.69 -11.53
C ASP A 178 -4.42 16.40 -10.34
N CYS A 179 -5.23 17.06 -9.50
CA CYS A 179 -4.77 17.68 -8.25
C CYS A 179 -4.28 16.60 -7.28
N LYS A 180 -5.01 15.49 -7.11
CA LYS A 180 -4.59 14.38 -6.24
C LYS A 180 -3.28 13.77 -6.70
N GLN A 181 -3.10 13.55 -8.01
CA GLN A 181 -1.84 13.03 -8.55
C GLN A 181 -0.66 13.97 -8.28
N ARG A 182 -0.82 15.27 -8.56
CA ARG A 182 0.23 16.28 -8.30
C ARG A 182 0.53 16.45 -6.81
N ALA A 183 -0.49 16.36 -5.97
CA ALA A 183 -0.34 16.42 -4.52
C ALA A 183 0.44 15.22 -3.99
N LEU A 184 0.11 14.00 -4.45
CA LEU A 184 0.88 12.79 -4.12
C LEU A 184 2.32 12.88 -4.62
N ASP A 185 2.56 13.36 -5.84
CA ASP A 185 3.92 13.55 -6.38
C ASP A 185 4.74 14.56 -5.56
N SER A 186 4.09 15.57 -5.01
CA SER A 186 4.74 16.56 -4.14
C SER A 186 5.00 16.00 -2.75
N MET A 187 4.05 15.25 -2.19
CA MET A 187 4.20 14.57 -0.90
C MET A 187 5.31 13.52 -0.94
N LEU A 188 5.40 12.72 -2.00
CA LEU A 188 6.46 11.73 -2.20
C LEU A 188 7.85 12.35 -2.30
N ARG A 189 7.97 13.52 -2.96
CA ARG A 189 9.23 14.27 -2.99
C ARG A 189 9.63 14.74 -1.60
N LEU A 190 8.70 15.34 -0.86
CA LEU A 190 8.95 15.76 0.52
C LEU A 190 9.40 14.61 1.42
N MET A 191 8.76 13.45 1.30
CA MET A 191 9.12 12.26 2.07
C MET A 191 10.48 11.68 1.67
N SER A 192 10.84 11.76 0.39
CA SER A 192 12.14 11.29 -0.11
C SER A 192 13.31 12.21 0.28
N ASP A 193 13.04 13.48 0.57
CA ASP A 193 14.07 14.47 0.86
C ASP A 193 14.65 14.36 2.29
N ASP A 194 13.82 14.04 3.30
CA ASP A 194 14.24 13.87 4.71
C ASP A 194 13.29 12.92 5.45
N ASP A 195 13.84 11.93 6.16
CA ASP A 195 13.08 11.00 7.01
C ASP A 195 12.22 11.72 8.06
N LYS A 196 12.62 12.91 8.52
CA LYS A 196 11.81 13.73 9.43
C LYS A 196 10.50 14.17 8.80
N ASN A 197 10.46 14.35 7.48
CA ASN A 197 9.23 14.71 6.77
C ASN A 197 8.26 13.53 6.76
N ILE A 198 8.74 12.29 6.71
CA ILE A 198 7.91 11.08 6.83
C ILE A 198 7.16 11.10 8.17
N LEU A 199 7.85 11.41 9.28
CA LEU A 199 7.23 11.55 10.60
C LEU A 199 6.18 12.68 10.63
N MET A 200 6.46 13.80 9.97
CA MET A 200 5.53 14.91 9.91
C MET A 200 4.29 14.61 9.07
N VAL A 201 4.42 13.83 8.00
CA VAL A 201 3.29 13.34 7.20
C VAL A 201 2.42 12.42 8.06
N ALA A 202 3.03 11.47 8.78
CA ALA A 202 2.31 10.58 9.67
C ALA A 202 1.56 11.33 10.78
N GLY A 203 2.23 12.29 11.43
CA GLY A 203 1.66 13.06 12.55
C GLY A 203 0.56 14.05 12.19
N GLN A 204 0.22 14.22 10.91
CA GLN A 204 -0.83 15.14 10.45
C GLN A 204 -2.08 14.44 9.91
N GLY A 205 -2.26 13.14 10.22
CA GLY A 205 -3.43 12.39 9.79
C GLY A 205 -3.44 12.10 8.29
N ALA A 206 -2.30 12.20 7.61
CA ALA A 206 -2.21 11.88 6.19
C ALA A 206 -2.37 10.37 5.94
N VAL A 207 -2.01 9.53 6.92
CA VAL A 207 -2.05 8.06 6.79
C VAL A 207 -3.45 7.58 6.43
N THR A 208 -4.50 8.04 7.13
CA THR A 208 -5.90 7.67 6.84
C THR A 208 -6.30 8.00 5.39
N THR A 209 -5.98 9.21 4.93
CA THR A 209 -6.27 9.64 3.55
C THR A 209 -5.50 8.80 2.54
N LEU A 210 -4.22 8.52 2.79
CA LEU A 210 -3.40 7.68 1.91
C LEU A 210 -3.93 6.24 1.85
N VAL A 211 -4.33 5.65 2.99
CA VAL A 211 -4.95 4.32 3.04
C VAL A 211 -6.23 4.29 2.20
N HIS A 212 -7.11 5.29 2.33
CA HIS A 212 -8.31 5.39 1.48
C HIS A 212 -8.00 5.51 -0.01
N LEU A 213 -6.92 6.19 -0.39
CA LEU A 213 -6.51 6.35 -1.79
C LEU A 213 -5.93 5.06 -2.42
N LEU A 214 -5.64 4.01 -1.63
CA LEU A 214 -5.22 2.71 -2.16
C LEU A 214 -6.36 2.00 -2.92
N ASP A 215 -7.61 2.32 -2.59
CA ASP A 215 -8.82 1.83 -3.25
C ASP A 215 -9.39 2.82 -4.30
N ALA A 216 -8.64 3.87 -4.65
CA ALA A 216 -9.07 4.83 -5.66
C ALA A 216 -9.27 4.18 -7.04
N SER A 217 -10.25 4.65 -7.83
CA SER A 217 -10.51 4.07 -9.16
C SER A 217 -9.34 4.26 -10.15
N GLN A 218 -8.48 5.26 -9.93
CA GLN A 218 -7.39 5.60 -10.86
C GLN A 218 -6.07 4.88 -10.46
N PRO A 219 -5.50 4.04 -11.34
CA PRO A 219 -4.26 3.30 -11.04
C PRO A 219 -3.08 4.19 -10.65
N ALA A 220 -2.97 5.36 -11.29
CA ALA A 220 -1.92 6.35 -11.04
C ALA A 220 -1.97 6.94 -9.62
N ILE A 221 -3.16 7.04 -9.02
CA ILE A 221 -3.35 7.48 -7.63
C ILE A 221 -2.99 6.35 -6.68
N ARG A 222 -3.50 5.13 -6.94
CA ARG A 222 -3.21 3.94 -6.14
C ARG A 222 -1.70 3.67 -6.04
N GLU A 223 -0.99 3.76 -7.17
CA GLU A 223 0.46 3.56 -7.25
C GLU A 223 1.23 4.55 -6.36
N ARG A 224 0.91 5.83 -6.45
CA ARG A 224 1.58 6.87 -5.65
C ARG A 224 1.20 6.79 -4.18
N SER A 225 -0.05 6.46 -3.88
CA SER A 225 -0.47 6.23 -2.49
C SER A 225 0.24 5.03 -1.89
N ALA A 226 0.36 3.92 -2.65
CA ALA A 226 1.13 2.76 -2.23
C ALA A 226 2.61 3.09 -2.01
N ALA A 227 3.21 3.95 -2.84
CA ALA A 227 4.56 4.42 -2.63
C ALA A 227 4.72 5.23 -1.32
N ALA A 228 3.75 6.10 -1.00
CA ALA A 228 3.79 6.89 0.23
C ALA A 228 3.60 6.00 1.46
N ILE A 229 2.63 5.08 1.42
CA ILE A 229 2.42 4.09 2.47
C ILE A 229 3.63 3.17 2.63
N CYS A 230 4.29 2.77 1.55
CA CYS A 230 5.53 1.99 1.60
C CYS A 230 6.63 2.73 2.37
N LEU A 231 6.84 4.03 2.12
CA LEU A 231 7.82 4.83 2.87
C LEU A 231 7.46 4.95 4.35
N LEU A 232 6.18 5.07 4.67
CA LEU A 232 5.69 5.09 6.07
C LEU A 232 5.89 3.73 6.75
N ALA A 233 5.62 2.63 6.04
CA ALA A 233 5.74 1.27 6.55
C ALA A 233 7.20 0.83 6.77
N LEU A 234 8.13 1.35 5.97
CA LEU A 234 9.57 1.09 6.12
C LEU A 234 10.23 1.93 7.21
N ASN A 235 9.48 2.83 7.85
CA ASN A 235 9.98 3.65 8.95
C ASN A 235 9.42 3.12 10.28
N ASP A 236 10.32 2.66 11.16
CA ASP A 236 9.98 2.04 12.46
C ASP A 236 9.05 2.90 13.33
N SER A 237 9.10 4.23 13.19
CA SER A 237 8.24 5.14 13.97
C SER A 237 6.84 5.31 13.40
N CYS A 238 6.62 4.91 12.15
CA CYS A 238 5.37 5.10 11.41
C CYS A 238 4.62 3.79 11.11
N GLU A 239 5.27 2.64 11.21
CA GLU A 239 4.67 1.31 11.01
C GLU A 239 3.34 1.16 11.78
N HIS A 240 3.33 1.46 13.09
CA HIS A 240 2.13 1.36 13.91
C HIS A 240 1.01 2.27 13.40
N ALA A 241 1.32 3.45 12.87
CA ALA A 241 0.30 4.35 12.33
C ALA A 241 -0.35 3.75 11.06
N VAL A 242 0.43 3.11 10.19
CA VAL A 242 -0.11 2.44 8.99
C VAL A 242 -1.03 1.28 9.39
N VAL A 243 -0.65 0.50 10.40
CA VAL A 243 -1.44 -0.64 10.88
C VAL A 243 -2.71 -0.17 11.60
N ALA A 244 -2.61 0.84 12.46
CA ALA A 244 -3.74 1.40 13.21
C ALA A 244 -4.83 1.97 12.28
N GLU A 245 -4.43 2.57 11.15
CA GLU A 245 -5.34 3.08 10.13
C GLU A 245 -5.83 2.00 9.15
N GLY A 246 -5.52 0.72 9.39
CA GLY A 246 -6.01 -0.41 8.60
C GLY A 246 -5.32 -0.61 7.25
N GLY A 247 -4.06 -0.19 7.11
CA GLY A 247 -3.32 -0.23 5.84
C GLY A 247 -3.00 -1.62 5.29
N ILE A 248 -2.98 -2.68 6.12
CA ILE A 248 -2.60 -4.03 5.69
C ILE A 248 -3.55 -4.59 4.63
N ALA A 249 -4.86 -4.57 4.89
CA ALA A 249 -5.84 -5.19 3.97
C ALA A 249 -5.87 -4.53 2.58
N PRO A 250 -5.84 -3.19 2.43
CA PRO A 250 -5.69 -2.53 1.13
C PRO A 250 -4.37 -2.85 0.43
N LEU A 251 -3.25 -2.97 1.16
CA LEU A 251 -1.97 -3.37 0.58
C LEU A 251 -2.02 -4.80 0.03
N VAL A 252 -2.63 -5.74 0.75
CA VAL A 252 -2.83 -7.11 0.25
C VAL A 252 -3.70 -7.10 -1.02
N ARG A 253 -4.81 -6.37 -1.04
CA ARG A 253 -5.64 -6.23 -2.27
C ARG A 253 -4.89 -5.62 -3.45
N LEU A 254 -3.92 -4.74 -3.20
CA LEU A 254 -3.10 -4.13 -4.24
C LEU A 254 -2.14 -5.13 -4.89
N LEU A 255 -1.75 -6.21 -4.21
CA LEU A 255 -0.96 -7.27 -4.82
C LEU A 255 -1.74 -7.92 -5.98
N ASP A 256 -3.05 -8.11 -5.86
CA ASP A 256 -3.86 -8.74 -6.91
C ASP A 256 -4.31 -7.77 -8.01
N SER A 257 -4.64 -6.54 -7.63
CA SER A 257 -5.36 -5.60 -8.49
C SER A 257 -4.57 -4.35 -8.89
N GLY A 258 -3.35 -4.20 -8.41
CA GLY A 258 -2.48 -3.05 -8.66
C GLY A 258 -1.79 -3.07 -10.03
N SER A 259 -1.27 -1.92 -10.45
CA SER A 259 -0.27 -1.88 -11.54
C SER A 259 1.01 -2.59 -11.08
N PRO A 260 1.91 -3.02 -11.99
CA PRO A 260 3.17 -3.65 -11.60
C PRO A 260 3.99 -2.83 -10.59
N ARG A 261 3.95 -1.51 -10.72
CA ARG A 261 4.59 -0.58 -9.76
C ARG A 261 3.86 -0.50 -8.43
N ALA A 262 2.52 -0.49 -8.45
CA ALA A 262 1.73 -0.51 -7.22
C ALA A 262 1.92 -1.83 -6.46
N GLN A 263 1.98 -2.96 -7.18
CA GLN A 263 2.29 -4.28 -6.62
C GLN A 263 3.67 -4.30 -5.97
N GLU A 264 4.69 -3.75 -6.64
CA GLU A 264 6.05 -3.63 -6.09
C GLU A 264 6.06 -2.81 -4.79
N LYS A 265 5.37 -1.66 -4.76
CA LYS A 265 5.29 -0.83 -3.54
C LYS A 265 4.44 -1.48 -2.44
N ALA A 266 3.37 -2.18 -2.79
CA ALA A 266 2.57 -2.93 -1.83
C ALA A 266 3.38 -4.08 -1.20
N ALA A 267 4.11 -4.85 -2.02
CA ALA A 267 4.97 -5.93 -1.54
C ALA A 267 6.11 -5.40 -0.65
N ALA A 268 6.73 -4.28 -1.01
CA ALA A 268 7.78 -3.65 -0.19
C ALA A 268 7.22 -3.09 1.14
N GLY A 269 6.04 -2.49 1.12
CA GLY A 269 5.35 -2.05 2.33
C GLY A 269 5.03 -3.23 3.26
N LEU A 270 4.43 -4.30 2.72
CA LEU A 270 4.14 -5.52 3.48
C LEU A 270 5.41 -6.20 4.02
N GLN A 271 6.51 -6.16 3.26
CA GLN A 271 7.81 -6.65 3.72
C GLN A 271 8.26 -5.89 4.97
N GLY A 272 8.18 -4.56 4.97
CA GLY A 272 8.49 -3.72 6.14
C GLY A 272 7.62 -4.07 7.34
N LEU A 273 6.29 -4.10 7.16
CA LEU A 273 5.34 -4.41 8.24
C LEU A 273 5.51 -5.82 8.79
N SER A 274 5.88 -6.79 7.96
CA SER A 274 5.99 -8.20 8.36
C SER A 274 7.17 -8.51 9.29
N ILE A 275 8.02 -7.53 9.62
CA ILE A 275 9.11 -7.70 10.60
C ILE A 275 8.53 -8.00 12.00
N SER A 276 7.37 -7.44 12.33
CA SER A 276 6.64 -7.75 13.57
C SER A 276 5.79 -9.01 13.42
N ASP A 277 5.90 -9.95 14.36
CA ASP A 277 5.09 -11.17 14.40
C ASP A 277 3.58 -10.89 14.42
N GLU A 278 3.14 -9.81 15.08
CA GLU A 278 1.73 -9.41 15.12
C GLU A 278 1.23 -9.02 13.73
N ASN A 279 2.03 -8.22 13.01
CA ASN A 279 1.72 -7.79 11.65
C ASN A 279 1.83 -8.94 10.66
N ALA A 280 2.77 -9.86 10.85
CA ALA A 280 2.87 -11.10 10.07
C ALA A 280 1.58 -11.94 10.15
N ARG A 281 1.00 -12.09 11.36
CA ARG A 281 -0.30 -12.74 11.55
C ARG A 281 -1.42 -11.98 10.85
N ALA A 282 -1.45 -10.65 10.97
CA ALA A 282 -2.47 -9.82 10.33
C ALA A 282 -2.41 -9.92 8.80
N ILE A 283 -1.21 -9.89 8.20
CA ILE A 283 -1.01 -10.09 6.76
C ILE A 283 -1.56 -11.46 6.33
N THR A 284 -1.25 -12.52 7.08
CA THR A 284 -1.74 -13.87 6.79
C THR A 284 -3.26 -13.96 6.92
N ALA A 285 -3.84 -13.38 7.98
CA ALA A 285 -5.29 -13.35 8.21
C ALA A 285 -6.06 -12.60 7.12
N HIS A 286 -5.43 -11.64 6.45
CA HIS A 286 -5.99 -10.92 5.31
C HIS A 286 -5.79 -11.61 3.95
N GLY A 287 -5.29 -12.85 3.93
CA GLY A 287 -5.02 -13.59 2.68
C GLY A 287 -3.74 -13.15 1.97
N GLY A 288 -2.77 -12.61 2.71
CA GLY A 288 -1.52 -12.12 2.14
C GLY A 288 -0.64 -13.22 1.54
N VAL A 289 -0.66 -14.44 2.07
CA VAL A 289 0.23 -15.53 1.62
C VAL A 289 -0.03 -15.91 0.15
N PRO A 290 -1.27 -16.25 -0.28
CA PRO A 290 -1.53 -16.55 -1.69
C PRO A 290 -1.17 -15.39 -2.63
N ALA A 291 -1.51 -14.16 -2.24
CA ALA A 291 -1.21 -12.97 -3.04
C ALA A 291 0.30 -12.73 -3.21
N LEU A 292 1.09 -12.93 -2.14
CA LEU A 292 2.55 -12.86 -2.18
C LEU A 292 3.16 -13.96 -3.07
N ILE A 293 2.60 -15.18 -3.04
CA ILE A 293 3.03 -16.28 -3.91
C ILE A 293 2.82 -15.93 -5.40
N GLU A 294 1.69 -15.32 -5.76
CA GLU A 294 1.46 -14.86 -7.14
C GLU A 294 2.46 -13.77 -7.56
N ILE A 295 2.78 -12.82 -6.69
CA ILE A 295 3.82 -11.82 -6.97
C ILE A 295 5.19 -12.46 -7.12
N CYS A 296 5.55 -13.44 -6.30
CA CYS A 296 6.78 -14.21 -6.48
C CYS A 296 6.82 -14.91 -7.85
N ARG A 297 5.68 -15.40 -8.36
CA ARG A 297 5.59 -16.09 -9.64
C ARG A 297 5.72 -15.16 -10.85
N ALA A 298 5.04 -14.01 -10.84
CA ALA A 298 4.83 -13.19 -12.04
C ALA A 298 5.12 -11.68 -11.88
N GLY A 299 5.56 -11.23 -10.70
CA GLY A 299 5.86 -9.83 -10.42
C GLY A 299 7.10 -9.28 -11.14
N THR A 300 7.32 -7.98 -11.03
CA THR A 300 8.59 -7.35 -11.44
C THR A 300 9.74 -7.92 -10.60
N PRO A 301 11.00 -7.83 -11.06
CA PRO A 301 12.15 -8.28 -10.26
C PRO A 301 12.21 -7.66 -8.85
N GLY A 302 11.80 -6.39 -8.72
CA GLY A 302 11.67 -5.71 -7.42
C GLY A 302 10.52 -6.27 -6.58
N ALA A 303 9.34 -6.47 -7.18
CA ALA A 303 8.18 -7.03 -6.49
C ALA A 303 8.42 -8.48 -6.03
N GLN A 304 9.06 -9.31 -6.86
CA GLN A 304 9.44 -10.68 -6.51
C GLN A 304 10.38 -10.71 -5.29
N ALA A 305 11.38 -9.82 -5.26
CA ALA A 305 12.32 -9.75 -4.16
C ALA A 305 11.63 -9.30 -2.85
N ALA A 306 10.75 -8.31 -2.91
CA ALA A 306 9.98 -7.83 -1.76
C ALA A 306 8.96 -8.85 -1.27
N ALA A 307 8.26 -9.53 -2.18
CA ALA A 307 7.30 -10.58 -1.83
C ALA A 307 7.98 -11.79 -1.20
N ALA A 308 9.11 -12.23 -1.75
CA ALA A 308 9.93 -13.28 -1.13
C ALA A 308 10.44 -12.84 0.25
N GLY A 309 10.80 -11.56 0.41
CA GLY A 309 11.20 -11.00 1.70
C GLY A 309 10.07 -10.99 2.72
N SER A 310 8.83 -10.74 2.29
CA SER A 310 7.64 -10.87 3.12
C SER A 310 7.42 -12.33 3.54
N LEU A 311 7.45 -13.27 2.58
CA LEU A 311 7.32 -14.71 2.87
C LEU A 311 8.40 -15.22 3.83
N ARG A 312 9.64 -14.73 3.70
CA ARG A 312 10.74 -15.03 4.64
C ARG A 312 10.38 -14.62 6.06
N ASN A 313 9.87 -13.41 6.24
CA ASN A 313 9.48 -12.89 7.55
C ASN A 313 8.28 -13.66 8.11
N LEU A 314 7.26 -13.95 7.29
CA LEU A 314 6.12 -14.78 7.71
C LEU A 314 6.56 -16.19 8.13
N ALA A 315 7.47 -16.81 7.38
CA ALA A 315 8.01 -18.13 7.69
C ALA A 315 8.88 -18.16 8.96
N ALA A 316 9.36 -17.00 9.45
CA ALA A 316 10.06 -16.93 10.72
C ALA A 316 9.12 -17.27 11.89
N VAL A 317 7.84 -16.93 11.77
CA VAL A 317 6.78 -17.20 12.76
C VAL A 317 6.32 -18.65 12.67
N GLU A 318 6.60 -19.46 13.69
CA GLU A 318 6.42 -20.92 13.69
C GLU A 318 5.00 -21.38 13.30
N GLU A 319 3.98 -20.77 13.90
CA GLU A 319 2.58 -21.11 13.67
C GLU A 319 2.04 -20.76 12.27
N LEU A 320 2.77 -19.93 11.49
CA LEU A 320 2.37 -19.57 10.12
C LEU A 320 2.95 -20.53 9.07
N ARG A 321 3.96 -21.34 9.42
CA ARG A 321 4.73 -22.14 8.45
C ARG A 321 3.88 -23.18 7.74
N SER A 322 2.98 -23.87 8.46
CA SER A 322 2.09 -24.87 7.84
C SER A 322 1.18 -24.24 6.80
N GLY A 323 0.56 -23.10 7.09
CA GLY A 323 -0.29 -22.37 6.15
C GLY A 323 0.49 -21.92 4.90
N ILE A 324 1.71 -21.42 5.06
CA ILE A 324 2.59 -21.05 3.93
C ILE A 324 2.88 -22.25 3.02
N VAL A 325 3.09 -23.43 3.61
CA VAL A 325 3.32 -24.68 2.86
C VAL A 325 2.04 -25.15 2.16
N GLU A 326 0.90 -25.12 2.86
CA GLU A 326 -0.42 -25.51 2.34
C GLU A 326 -0.86 -24.63 1.17
N ASP A 327 -0.54 -23.34 1.19
CA ASP A 327 -0.80 -22.39 0.09
C ASP A 327 0.13 -22.61 -1.13
N GLY A 328 1.08 -23.55 -1.05
CA GLY A 328 1.92 -23.94 -2.19
C GLY A 328 3.12 -23.01 -2.42
N ALA A 329 3.68 -22.40 -1.37
CA ALA A 329 4.82 -21.50 -1.51
C ALA A 329 6.11 -22.21 -1.97
N ILE A 330 6.33 -23.48 -1.59
CA ILE A 330 7.61 -24.19 -1.76
C ILE A 330 8.09 -24.21 -3.22
N PRO A 331 7.32 -24.67 -4.23
CA PRO A 331 7.78 -24.71 -5.62
C PRO A 331 8.13 -23.32 -6.17
N ILE A 332 7.42 -22.29 -5.73
CA ILE A 332 7.60 -20.91 -6.18
C ILE A 332 8.89 -20.32 -5.61
N VAL A 333 9.16 -20.50 -4.32
CA VAL A 333 10.41 -20.05 -3.73
C VAL A 333 11.62 -20.83 -4.26
N ILE A 334 11.49 -22.14 -4.55
CA ILE A 334 12.56 -22.92 -5.21
C ILE A 334 12.91 -22.33 -6.59
N THR A 335 11.89 -21.93 -7.35
CA THR A 335 12.09 -21.27 -8.65
C THR A 335 12.86 -19.96 -8.48
N LEU A 336 12.48 -19.14 -7.49
CA LEU A 336 13.18 -17.88 -7.20
C LEU A 336 14.64 -18.07 -6.75
N VAL A 337 14.96 -19.11 -5.97
CA VAL A 337 16.36 -19.46 -5.65
C VAL A 337 17.17 -19.70 -6.93
N SER A 338 16.54 -20.29 -7.96
CA SER A 338 17.22 -20.65 -9.20
C SER A 338 17.37 -19.49 -10.19
N SER A 339 16.36 -18.62 -10.30
CA SER A 339 16.26 -17.63 -11.38
C SER A 339 15.96 -16.20 -10.94
N GLY A 340 15.83 -15.95 -9.64
CA GLY A 340 15.55 -14.62 -9.10
C GLY A 340 16.73 -13.65 -9.22
N THR A 341 16.49 -12.39 -8.89
CA THR A 341 17.58 -11.43 -8.61
C THR A 341 18.35 -11.86 -7.36
N SER A 342 19.56 -11.32 -7.15
CA SER A 342 20.37 -11.63 -5.95
C SER A 342 19.54 -11.52 -4.65
N MET A 343 18.76 -10.43 -4.52
CA MET A 343 17.91 -10.20 -3.35
C MET A 343 16.72 -11.17 -3.28
N ALA A 344 16.10 -11.52 -4.41
CA ALA A 344 15.03 -12.51 -4.45
C ALA A 344 15.53 -13.93 -4.13
N GLN A 345 16.73 -14.30 -4.62
CA GLN A 345 17.36 -15.59 -4.33
C GLN A 345 17.67 -15.72 -2.85
N GLU A 346 18.25 -14.69 -2.24
CA GLU A 346 18.56 -14.66 -0.81
C GLU A 346 17.29 -14.80 0.03
N ASN A 347 16.26 -13.99 -0.25
CA ASN A 347 15.00 -14.04 0.46
C ASN A 347 14.28 -15.40 0.30
N ALA A 348 14.30 -15.97 -0.91
CA ALA A 348 13.71 -17.27 -1.17
C ALA A 348 14.46 -18.41 -0.46
N ALA A 349 15.79 -18.38 -0.45
CA ALA A 349 16.61 -19.34 0.27
C ALA A 349 16.41 -19.23 1.80
N ALA A 350 16.29 -18.00 2.32
CA ALA A 350 15.98 -17.75 3.72
C ALA A 350 14.56 -18.19 4.09
N THR A 351 13.59 -18.06 3.18
CA THR A 351 12.25 -18.63 3.35
C THR A 351 12.31 -20.15 3.52
N LEU A 352 13.02 -20.84 2.62
CA LEU A 352 13.23 -22.30 2.72
C LEU A 352 13.96 -22.69 4.00
N GLN A 353 14.96 -21.92 4.42
CA GLN A 353 15.68 -22.13 5.67
C GLN A 353 14.72 -22.09 6.88
N ASN A 354 13.88 -21.07 6.96
CA ASN A 354 12.91 -20.87 8.03
C ASN A 354 11.85 -21.98 8.05
N LEU A 355 11.31 -22.34 6.87
CA LEU A 355 10.36 -23.45 6.76
C LEU A 355 10.97 -24.79 7.20
N ALA A 356 12.25 -25.04 6.88
CA ALA A 356 12.96 -26.27 7.23
C ALA A 356 13.28 -26.42 8.74
N VAL A 357 13.12 -25.37 9.55
CA VAL A 357 13.23 -25.47 11.02
C VAL A 357 12.10 -26.34 11.61
N SER A 358 10.97 -26.43 10.90
CA SER A 358 9.75 -27.15 11.29
C SER A 358 9.93 -28.68 11.36
N ASP A 359 8.84 -29.43 11.47
CA ASP A 359 8.87 -30.90 11.53
C ASP A 359 9.40 -31.59 10.26
N ASP A 360 9.59 -32.90 10.36
CA ASP A 360 10.10 -33.75 9.28
C ASP A 360 9.18 -33.80 8.06
N SER A 361 7.87 -33.56 8.19
CA SER A 361 6.94 -33.54 7.06
C SER A 361 7.24 -32.37 6.12
N ILE A 362 7.44 -31.17 6.69
CA ILE A 362 7.82 -29.99 5.90
C ILE A 362 9.22 -30.15 5.31
N ARG A 363 10.19 -30.66 6.07
CA ARG A 363 11.55 -30.92 5.57
C ARG A 363 11.55 -31.90 4.40
N TRP A 364 10.77 -32.98 4.50
CA TRP A 364 10.61 -33.95 3.44
C TRP A 364 9.96 -33.33 2.20
N ARG A 365 8.88 -32.56 2.36
CA ARG A 365 8.21 -31.85 1.26
C ARG A 365 9.16 -30.93 0.50
N ILE A 366 9.98 -30.14 1.21
CA ILE A 366 10.97 -29.24 0.57
C ILE A 366 11.96 -30.03 -0.30
N VAL A 367 12.38 -31.22 0.13
CA VAL A 367 13.28 -32.09 -0.64
C VAL A 367 12.55 -32.75 -1.80
N GLU A 368 11.32 -33.23 -1.58
CA GLU A 368 10.47 -33.84 -2.63
C GLU A 368 10.20 -32.86 -3.78
N ASP A 369 9.94 -31.59 -3.47
CA ASP A 369 9.72 -30.53 -4.45
C ASP A 369 11.01 -30.08 -5.16
N GLY A 370 12.17 -30.67 -4.80
CA GLY A 370 13.43 -30.51 -5.54
C GLY A 370 14.31 -29.34 -5.11
N ALA A 371 14.20 -28.85 -3.87
CA ALA A 371 14.96 -27.69 -3.40
C ALA A 371 16.48 -27.88 -3.33
N VAL A 372 16.95 -29.13 -3.18
CA VAL A 372 18.36 -29.44 -2.84
C VAL A 372 19.34 -28.92 -3.90
N GLN A 373 19.09 -29.18 -5.18
CA GLN A 373 19.99 -28.77 -6.26
C GLN A 373 20.05 -27.24 -6.44
N PRO A 374 18.91 -26.51 -6.46
CA PRO A 374 18.90 -25.04 -6.41
C PRO A 374 19.69 -24.46 -5.23
N LEU A 375 19.52 -25.00 -4.02
CA LEU A 375 20.26 -24.53 -2.85
C LEU A 375 21.77 -24.79 -2.94
N ILE A 376 22.19 -25.94 -3.46
CA ILE A 376 23.62 -26.23 -3.71
C ILE A 376 24.20 -25.27 -4.74
N ARG A 377 23.49 -25.01 -5.85
CA ARG A 377 23.95 -24.06 -6.87
C ARG A 377 24.04 -22.65 -6.32
N TYR A 378 23.06 -22.23 -5.53
CA TYR A 378 23.06 -20.92 -4.88
C TYR A 378 24.24 -20.78 -3.91
N LEU A 379 24.50 -21.81 -3.09
CA LEU A 379 25.69 -21.87 -2.22
C LEU A 379 27.00 -21.76 -3.02
N ASP A 380 27.13 -22.54 -4.10
CA ASP A 380 28.33 -22.57 -4.96
C ASP A 380 28.56 -21.22 -5.68
N SER A 381 27.49 -20.49 -6.03
CA SER A 381 27.57 -19.18 -6.70
C SER A 381 27.72 -17.98 -5.75
N SER A 382 27.42 -18.16 -4.46
CA SER A 382 27.41 -17.07 -3.48
C SER A 382 28.83 -16.69 -3.05
N VAL A 383 29.15 -15.40 -3.14
CA VAL A 383 30.42 -14.84 -2.68
C VAL A 383 30.30 -14.26 -1.26
N GLU A 384 29.10 -13.82 -0.89
CA GLU A 384 28.82 -13.21 0.40
C GLU A 384 28.61 -14.27 1.49
N ALA A 385 29.22 -14.05 2.66
CA ALA A 385 29.12 -14.97 3.80
C ALA A 385 27.66 -15.18 4.23
N CYS A 386 26.86 -14.11 4.30
CA CYS A 386 25.45 -14.18 4.69
C CYS A 386 24.64 -15.08 3.75
N ALA A 387 24.80 -14.93 2.43
CA ALA A 387 24.12 -15.77 1.45
C ALA A 387 24.53 -17.24 1.55
N GLN A 388 25.83 -17.52 1.77
CA GLN A 388 26.33 -18.87 2.01
C GLN A 388 25.78 -19.47 3.30
N GLU A 389 25.69 -18.70 4.39
CA GLU A 389 25.10 -19.12 5.67
C GLU A 389 23.62 -19.48 5.52
N ILE A 390 22.86 -18.68 4.76
CA ILE A 390 21.45 -18.93 4.48
C ILE A 390 21.29 -20.26 3.73
N ALA A 391 21.99 -20.41 2.59
CA ALA A 391 21.92 -21.61 1.76
C ALA A 391 22.35 -22.86 2.53
N LEU A 392 23.47 -22.77 3.25
CA LEU A 392 24.01 -23.88 4.01
C LEU A 392 23.14 -24.22 5.22
N GLY A 393 22.58 -23.22 5.89
CA GLY A 393 21.66 -23.43 7.00
C GLY A 393 20.34 -24.05 6.55
N ALA A 394 19.85 -23.73 5.35
CA ALA A 394 18.71 -24.43 4.76
C ALA A 394 19.02 -25.92 4.56
N LEU A 395 20.14 -26.24 3.91
CA LEU A 395 20.58 -27.62 3.69
C LEU A 395 20.84 -28.37 5.00
N ARG A 396 21.42 -27.70 6.01
CA ARG A 396 21.58 -28.24 7.38
C ARG A 396 20.24 -28.62 8.00
N ASN A 397 19.26 -27.72 7.94
CA ASN A 397 17.94 -27.97 8.52
C ASN A 397 17.23 -29.13 7.81
N LEU A 398 17.37 -29.24 6.48
CA LEU A 398 16.85 -30.37 5.72
C LEU A 398 17.54 -31.70 6.11
N ALA A 399 18.84 -31.66 6.41
CA ALA A 399 19.61 -32.83 6.86
C ALA A 399 19.21 -33.34 8.25
N ALA A 400 18.47 -32.54 9.04
CA ALA A 400 17.96 -32.98 10.34
C ALA A 400 16.91 -34.12 10.19
N CYS A 401 16.25 -34.22 9.03
CA CYS A 401 15.40 -35.36 8.68
C CYS A 401 16.25 -36.47 8.03
N ARG A 402 16.22 -37.68 8.60
CA ARG A 402 17.05 -38.80 8.14
C ARG A 402 16.75 -39.22 6.70
N ASP A 403 15.48 -39.17 6.29
CA ASP A 403 15.04 -39.57 4.95
C ASP A 403 15.61 -38.66 3.85
N ASN A 404 16.03 -37.45 4.21
CA ASN A 404 16.62 -36.49 3.29
C ASN A 404 18.13 -36.68 3.07
N ILE A 405 18.83 -37.39 3.98
CA ILE A 405 20.29 -37.46 3.99
C ILE A 405 20.82 -38.07 2.70
N ASP A 406 20.20 -39.15 2.22
CA ASP A 406 20.64 -39.82 1.00
C ASP A 406 20.52 -38.88 -0.21
N VAL A 407 19.39 -38.17 -0.35
CA VAL A 407 19.18 -37.20 -1.43
C VAL A 407 20.22 -36.08 -1.39
N LEU A 408 20.51 -35.54 -0.20
CA LEU A 408 21.55 -34.53 0.01
C LEU A 408 22.94 -35.06 -0.36
N CYS A 409 23.28 -36.29 0.02
CA CYS A 409 24.55 -36.91 -0.30
C CYS A 409 24.71 -37.11 -1.82
N HIS A 410 23.71 -37.66 -2.49
CA HIS A 410 23.69 -37.84 -3.95
C HIS A 410 23.76 -36.51 -4.70
N ALA A 411 23.20 -35.44 -4.12
CA ALA A 411 23.28 -34.09 -4.66
C ALA A 411 24.67 -33.45 -4.52
N GLY A 412 25.61 -34.10 -3.81
CA GLY A 412 26.97 -33.62 -3.62
C GLY A 412 27.12 -32.65 -2.45
N PHE A 413 26.28 -32.74 -1.42
CA PHE A 413 26.33 -31.88 -0.24
C PHE A 413 27.61 -32.06 0.60
N LEU A 414 28.07 -33.31 0.82
CA LEU A 414 29.23 -33.59 1.69
C LEU A 414 30.54 -32.90 1.22
N PRO A 415 30.89 -32.90 -0.08
CA PRO A 415 32.04 -32.12 -0.57
C PRO A 415 31.93 -30.61 -0.30
N ARG A 416 30.73 -30.03 -0.39
CA ARG A 416 30.52 -28.59 -0.11
C ARG A 416 30.69 -28.30 1.38
N LEU A 417 30.18 -29.18 2.25
CA LEU A 417 30.41 -29.09 3.69
C LEU A 417 31.90 -29.04 4.02
N ALA A 418 32.68 -29.97 3.44
CA ALA A 418 34.12 -30.02 3.68
C ALA A 418 34.84 -28.76 3.17
N ASN A 419 34.42 -28.21 2.03
CA ASN A 419 34.98 -26.95 1.52
C ASN A 419 34.64 -25.76 2.43
N CYS A 420 33.35 -25.58 2.77
CA CYS A 420 32.88 -24.54 3.67
C CYS A 420 33.60 -24.58 5.03
N LEU A 421 33.84 -25.77 5.58
CA LEU A 421 34.57 -25.94 6.84
C LEU A 421 36.06 -25.58 6.74
N ARG A 422 36.68 -25.80 5.57
CA ARG A 422 38.12 -25.58 5.36
C ARG A 422 38.46 -24.14 5.02
N SER A 423 37.63 -23.49 4.21
CA SER A 423 37.94 -22.21 3.57
C SER A 423 36.87 -21.13 3.78
N GLY A 424 35.73 -21.47 4.38
CA GLY A 424 34.66 -20.51 4.66
C GLY A 424 35.00 -19.53 5.78
N PRO A 425 34.32 -18.38 5.85
CA PRO A 425 34.31 -17.51 7.03
C PRO A 425 33.86 -18.26 8.30
N VAL A 426 34.22 -17.75 9.48
CA VAL A 426 33.93 -18.41 10.76
C VAL A 426 32.45 -18.76 10.91
N ALA A 427 31.55 -17.86 10.55
CA ALA A 427 30.12 -18.10 10.66
C ALA A 427 29.63 -19.24 9.72
N VAL A 428 30.10 -19.28 8.47
CA VAL A 428 29.87 -20.40 7.53
C VAL A 428 30.47 -21.72 8.07
N GLN A 429 31.66 -21.69 8.67
CA GLN A 429 32.30 -22.87 9.26
C GLN A 429 31.47 -23.44 10.42
N LEU A 430 30.87 -22.60 11.26
CA LEU A 430 29.99 -23.02 12.35
C LEU A 430 28.74 -23.72 11.83
N VAL A 431 28.10 -23.17 10.80
CA VAL A 431 26.93 -23.79 10.17
C VAL A 431 27.31 -25.12 9.50
N ALA A 432 28.49 -25.19 8.85
CA ALA A 432 29.02 -26.41 8.26
C ALA A 432 29.28 -27.50 9.31
N ALA A 433 29.90 -27.14 10.44
CA ALA A 433 30.14 -28.07 11.55
C ALA A 433 28.83 -28.64 12.11
N ALA A 434 27.81 -27.80 12.32
CA ALA A 434 26.50 -28.25 12.76
C ALA A 434 25.82 -29.19 11.74
N ALA A 435 26.00 -28.95 10.44
CA ALA A 435 25.48 -29.84 9.39
C ALA A 435 26.20 -31.20 9.33
N VAL A 436 27.47 -31.26 9.73
CA VAL A 436 28.20 -32.52 9.85
C VAL A 436 27.55 -33.41 10.92
N CYS A 437 27.11 -32.86 12.06
CA CYS A 437 26.42 -33.62 13.10
C CYS A 437 25.16 -34.36 12.56
N HIS A 438 24.39 -33.71 11.68
CA HIS A 438 23.19 -34.31 11.10
C HIS A 438 23.49 -35.32 9.98
N THR A 439 24.58 -35.11 9.23
CA THR A 439 24.94 -35.97 8.09
C THR A 439 25.79 -37.18 8.47
N ALA A 440 26.44 -37.17 9.64
CA ALA A 440 27.28 -38.26 10.16
C ALA A 440 26.49 -39.48 10.69
N CYS A 441 25.29 -39.74 10.18
CA CYS A 441 24.40 -40.81 10.65
C CYS A 441 24.88 -42.22 10.28
N SER A 442 25.46 -42.41 9.09
CA SER A 442 25.87 -43.74 8.59
C SER A 442 27.40 -43.92 8.58
N SER A 443 27.87 -45.17 8.59
CA SER A 443 29.31 -45.47 8.44
C SER A 443 29.86 -45.00 7.09
N GLU A 444 29.04 -45.04 6.05
CA GLU A 444 29.42 -44.57 4.71
C GLU A 444 29.56 -43.05 4.66
N SER A 445 28.57 -42.31 5.17
CA SER A 445 28.63 -40.85 5.25
C SER A 445 29.82 -40.38 6.09
N ARG A 446 30.09 -41.04 7.23
CA ARG A 446 31.29 -40.77 8.04
C ARG A 446 32.59 -41.05 7.28
N ARG A 447 32.67 -42.14 6.53
CA ARG A 447 33.83 -42.44 5.68
C ARG A 447 34.05 -41.37 4.62
N LEU A 448 32.99 -40.99 3.89
CA LEU A 448 33.04 -39.97 2.84
C LEU A 448 33.44 -38.59 3.39
N LEU A 449 32.92 -38.21 4.56
CA LEU A 449 33.32 -37.01 5.26
C LEU A 449 34.80 -37.05 5.67
N GLY A 450 35.27 -38.18 6.21
CA GLY A 450 36.68 -38.41 6.52
C GLY A 450 37.60 -38.28 5.30
N GLU A 451 37.22 -38.89 4.17
CA GLU A 451 37.93 -38.79 2.89
C GLU A 451 37.95 -37.36 2.33
N ALA A 452 36.89 -36.58 2.59
CA ALA A 452 36.84 -35.15 2.26
C ALA A 452 37.75 -34.28 3.17
N GLY A 453 38.37 -34.87 4.20
CA GLY A 453 39.37 -34.24 5.05
C GLY A 453 38.79 -33.27 6.08
N ILE A 454 37.59 -33.53 6.61
CA ILE A 454 36.93 -32.64 7.57
C ILE A 454 37.56 -32.64 8.98
N ILE A 455 38.31 -33.69 9.34
CA ILE A 455 38.81 -33.91 10.70
C ILE A 455 39.76 -32.77 11.12
N GLY A 456 40.70 -32.39 10.26
CA GLY A 456 41.67 -31.32 10.55
C GLY A 456 40.99 -29.97 10.84
N PRO A 457 40.06 -29.51 9.97
CA PRO A 457 39.24 -28.32 10.25
C PRO A 457 38.40 -28.40 11.53
N LEU A 458 37.76 -29.55 11.84
CA LEU A 458 37.01 -29.73 13.09
C LEU A 458 37.89 -29.61 14.34
N VAL A 459 39.08 -30.22 14.33
CA VAL A 459 40.03 -30.11 15.44
C VAL A 459 40.47 -28.66 15.66
N LYS A 460 40.68 -27.88 14.59
CA LYS A 460 40.98 -26.45 14.72
C LYS A 460 39.83 -25.64 15.32
N LEU A 461 38.58 -26.04 15.08
CA LEU A 461 37.40 -25.40 15.67
C LEU A 461 37.22 -25.78 17.15
N LEU A 462 37.66 -26.96 17.58
CA LEU A 462 37.74 -27.32 19.02
C LEU A 462 38.72 -26.42 19.78
N ASP A 463 39.81 -26.01 19.15
CA ASP A 463 40.78 -25.09 19.74
C ASP A 463 40.34 -23.61 19.66
N ALA A 464 39.19 -23.32 19.03
CA ALA A 464 38.69 -21.96 18.90
C ALA A 464 38.09 -21.46 20.23
N LYS A 465 38.19 -20.14 20.49
CA LYS A 465 37.66 -19.51 21.71
C LYS A 465 36.13 -19.50 21.84
N SER A 466 35.40 -19.95 20.82
CA SER A 466 33.93 -19.90 20.79
C SER A 466 33.35 -21.21 21.33
N ASN A 467 32.60 -21.14 22.45
CA ASN A 467 31.98 -22.31 23.07
C ASN A 467 31.07 -23.11 22.10
N THR A 468 30.36 -22.42 21.20
CA THR A 468 29.51 -23.08 20.19
C THR A 468 30.31 -23.83 19.15
N ALA A 469 31.49 -23.33 18.76
CA ALA A 469 32.40 -24.02 17.84
C ALA A 469 32.91 -25.32 18.48
N GLN A 470 33.23 -25.26 19.77
CA GLN A 470 33.71 -26.39 20.56
C GLN A 470 32.64 -27.46 20.73
N GLU A 471 31.41 -27.07 21.07
CA GLU A 471 30.29 -28.00 21.24
C GLU A 471 29.98 -28.78 19.96
N TYR A 472 29.82 -28.10 18.82
CA TYR A 472 29.52 -28.79 17.56
C TYR A 472 30.68 -29.67 17.10
N SER A 473 31.91 -29.21 17.24
CA SER A 473 33.07 -29.99 16.80
C SER A 473 33.38 -31.18 17.72
N ALA A 474 32.91 -31.17 18.97
CA ALA A 474 33.07 -32.28 19.92
C ALA A 474 31.99 -33.36 19.78
N GLN A 475 30.85 -33.03 19.16
CA GLN A 475 29.74 -33.96 18.93
C GLN A 475 29.95 -34.88 17.70
N VAL A 476 30.82 -34.47 16.78
CA VAL A 476 31.22 -35.21 15.57
C VAL A 476 32.39 -36.12 15.88
#